data_AF-A0A9N8H1J5-F1
#
_entry.id   AF-A0A9N8H1J5-F1
#
_cell.length_a   1.000
_cell.length_b   1.000
_cell.length_c   1.000
_cell.angle_alpha   90.00
_cell.angle_beta   90.00
_cell.angle_gamma   90.00
#
_symmetry.space_group_name_H-M   'P 1'
#
loop_
_entity.id
_entity.type
_entity.pdbx_description
1 polymer ?
#
loop_
_entity_poly.entity_id
_entity_poly.type
_entity_poly.pdbx_seq_one_letter_code
_entity_poly.pdbx_strand_id
1 'polypeptide(L)'
;MANNANAGAAFGLEDVPDLPEAPTEQPKYNRDYHRLFVKFMSWLHKRTYTKAARFQPSALAGIQPHHVADYLKWRAYGTTDVDFKDLEQNPTCRSSTLEQDKKAISFYMPIKGATWNGTSGNPTKSDPVNEVVKEVKKAETQHRGKKSCATRDLTETEYRKVVHELYGKGSFESTIRTACMLKQQVHLITRTDDISKLKYSDYKPHPDFPFALSCKVHWSKNISEERQCPDQIILGSMDTDFCAMLGLANYMEASFNYGYGAAGREDAFLFTPESDPKLAPKHCNAAYRNILKAVFLSAPFLAVALLIAGVLGSHSIRKFAATLARGMGATADEVDIRGRWKARLSGRVVDAYISPEQPWIDARVAEKLCMGAPIAYKLHPDAKRVTPDWLIEHVVPRTHAFYDGVNDISLHLALPLLWAALDESWEERMEPPVRVRIQDAYERIKADVPVGVNPVVKVPLSIWTHNTKLHINEIEPMDTGGGGGTAGGTTGTTGQASTRQVANQSRQVTAMQTQQQVRTNEEILTRIIAQHNQLQQLIAQKVGPATVRLLL
;
A
#
# COMPACT_ATOMS: atom_id res chain seq x y z
N MET A 1 -17.38 -30.91 -62.89
CA MET A 1 -18.05 -30.85 -64.22
C MET A 1 -19.29 -31.72 -64.12
N ALA A 2 -20.53 -31.32 -64.41
CA ALA A 2 -21.06 -30.09 -64.97
C ALA A 2 -22.53 -29.91 -64.51
N ASN A 3 -23.01 -28.69 -64.67
CA ASN A 3 -24.28 -28.08 -64.27
C ASN A 3 -25.56 -28.84 -64.65
N ASN A 4 -26.63 -28.66 -63.85
CA ASN A 4 -27.81 -27.95 -64.36
C ASN A 4 -28.74 -27.47 -63.25
N ALA A 5 -29.26 -26.26 -63.44
CA ALA A 5 -30.28 -25.64 -62.63
C ALA A 5 -31.68 -26.02 -63.13
N ASN A 6 -32.59 -26.27 -62.18
CA ASN A 6 -33.82 -25.50 -61.93
C ASN A 6 -35.11 -26.34 -61.78
N ALA A 7 -36.01 -25.77 -60.96
CA ALA A 7 -37.44 -26.04 -60.79
C ALA A 7 -37.89 -27.13 -59.78
N GLY A 8 -38.21 -26.65 -58.56
CA GLY A 8 -39.61 -26.60 -58.09
C GLY A 8 -40.26 -27.88 -57.57
N ALA A 9 -40.32 -28.02 -56.25
CA ALA A 9 -41.44 -28.66 -55.56
C ALA A 9 -41.65 -28.00 -54.19
N ALA A 10 -42.75 -27.28 -54.05
CA ALA A 10 -43.23 -26.77 -52.78
C ALA A 10 -43.71 -27.94 -51.92
N PHE A 11 -43.15 -28.11 -50.72
CA PHE A 11 -43.66 -29.00 -49.69
C PHE A 11 -43.63 -28.27 -48.34
N GLY A 12 -44.83 -28.16 -47.76
CA GLY A 12 -45.14 -28.05 -46.33
C GLY A 12 -44.24 -27.17 -45.45
N LEU A 13 -44.76 -25.99 -45.11
CA LEU A 13 -44.43 -25.36 -43.83
C LEU A 13 -45.00 -26.24 -42.71
N GLU A 14 -44.20 -27.19 -42.21
CA GLU A 14 -44.43 -27.76 -40.89
C GLU A 14 -43.83 -26.80 -39.86
N ASP A 15 -44.65 -26.43 -38.86
CA ASP A 15 -44.30 -25.58 -37.75
C ASP A 15 -42.95 -25.99 -37.13
N VAL A 16 -41.96 -25.11 -37.28
CA VAL A 16 -40.75 -25.16 -36.46
C VAL A 16 -41.19 -24.87 -35.03
N PRO A 17 -41.03 -25.77 -34.05
CA PRO A 17 -41.33 -25.44 -32.68
C PRO A 17 -40.45 -24.25 -32.27
N ASP A 18 -41.11 -23.20 -31.78
CA ASP A 18 -40.52 -21.95 -31.35
C ASP A 18 -39.17 -22.18 -30.66
N LEU A 19 -38.13 -21.53 -31.19
CA LEU A 19 -36.86 -21.41 -30.49
C LEU A 19 -37.16 -20.87 -29.09
N PRO A 20 -36.75 -21.56 -28.00
CA PRO A 20 -37.07 -21.11 -26.66
C PRO A 20 -36.55 -19.69 -26.46
N GLU A 21 -37.43 -18.82 -25.96
CA GLU A 21 -37.15 -17.41 -25.69
C GLU A 21 -35.79 -17.23 -25.00
N ALA A 22 -35.05 -16.22 -25.45
CA ALA A 22 -33.78 -15.85 -24.84
C ALA A 22 -33.97 -15.59 -23.34
N PRO A 23 -33.12 -16.14 -22.46
CA PRO A 23 -33.23 -15.92 -21.02
C PRO A 23 -33.26 -14.42 -20.70
N THR A 24 -34.30 -13.99 -20.00
CA THR A 24 -34.58 -12.59 -19.63
C THR A 24 -33.57 -12.00 -18.62
N GLU A 25 -32.71 -12.83 -18.03
CA GLU A 25 -31.59 -12.39 -17.20
C GLU A 25 -30.25 -12.77 -17.83
N GLN A 26 -29.35 -11.78 -17.97
CA GLN A 26 -27.97 -12.06 -18.40
C GLN A 26 -27.32 -13.01 -17.37
N PRO A 27 -26.82 -14.19 -17.80
CA PRO A 27 -26.23 -15.14 -16.88
C PRO A 27 -25.02 -14.53 -16.18
N LYS A 28 -24.94 -14.76 -14.87
CA LYS A 28 -23.86 -14.29 -13.99
C LYS A 28 -22.49 -14.53 -14.64
N TYR A 29 -21.71 -13.47 -14.86
CA TYR A 29 -20.42 -13.58 -15.54
C TYR A 29 -19.29 -12.87 -14.78
N ASN A 30 -18.21 -13.59 -14.53
CA ASN A 30 -16.95 -13.04 -14.06
C ASN A 30 -15.83 -13.69 -14.86
N ARG A 31 -15.08 -12.91 -15.65
CA ARG A 31 -14.06 -13.44 -16.58
C ARG A 31 -13.06 -14.38 -15.91
N ASP A 32 -12.59 -14.01 -14.72
CA ASP A 32 -11.53 -14.75 -14.02
C ASP A 32 -12.05 -16.07 -13.45
N TYR A 33 -13.28 -16.06 -12.90
CA TYR A 33 -13.95 -17.29 -12.44
C TYR A 33 -14.42 -18.15 -13.61
N HIS A 34 -14.88 -17.54 -14.71
CA HIS A 34 -15.41 -18.26 -15.85
C HIS A 34 -14.37 -19.21 -16.45
N ARG A 35 -13.11 -18.78 -16.56
CA ARG A 35 -12.02 -19.62 -17.03
C ARG A 35 -11.85 -20.90 -16.19
N LEU A 36 -11.94 -20.77 -14.87
CA LEU A 36 -11.78 -21.90 -13.95
C LEU A 36 -13.03 -22.78 -13.96
N PHE A 37 -14.21 -22.15 -14.07
CA PHE A 37 -15.47 -22.86 -14.17
C PHE A 37 -15.58 -23.68 -15.45
N VAL A 38 -15.20 -23.12 -16.61
CA VAL A 38 -15.12 -23.86 -17.88
C VAL A 38 -14.17 -25.05 -17.76
N LYS A 39 -13.02 -24.88 -17.08
CA LYS A 39 -12.10 -26.00 -16.82
C LYS A 39 -12.75 -27.12 -16.00
N PHE A 40 -13.51 -26.77 -14.96
CA PHE A 40 -14.27 -27.74 -14.17
C PHE A 40 -15.32 -28.46 -15.03
N MET A 41 -16.14 -27.72 -15.76
CA MET A 41 -17.18 -28.31 -16.62
C MET A 41 -16.60 -29.19 -17.72
N SER A 42 -15.45 -28.81 -18.27
CA SER A 42 -14.74 -29.63 -19.26
C SER A 42 -14.28 -30.96 -18.68
N TRP A 43 -13.77 -30.94 -17.45
CA TRP A 43 -13.39 -32.16 -16.74
C TRP A 43 -14.62 -33.01 -16.43
N LEU A 44 -15.69 -32.40 -15.91
CA LEU A 44 -16.92 -33.10 -15.49
C LEU A 44 -17.61 -33.79 -16.66
N HIS A 45 -17.78 -33.09 -17.78
CA HIS A 45 -18.44 -33.62 -18.98
C HIS A 45 -17.48 -34.42 -19.88
N LYS A 46 -16.21 -34.54 -19.51
CA LYS A 46 -15.15 -35.16 -20.32
C LYS A 46 -15.11 -34.59 -21.75
N ARG A 47 -15.31 -33.28 -21.88
CA ARG A 47 -15.42 -32.55 -23.16
C ARG A 47 -14.69 -31.21 -23.10
N THR A 48 -13.94 -30.87 -24.14
CA THR A 48 -13.30 -29.56 -24.24
C THR A 48 -14.33 -28.48 -24.60
N TYR A 49 -14.40 -27.44 -23.76
CA TYR A 49 -15.22 -26.25 -23.99
C TYR A 49 -14.35 -25.03 -24.30
N THR A 50 -14.84 -24.13 -25.14
CA THR A 50 -14.17 -22.85 -25.38
C THR A 50 -14.44 -21.88 -24.22
N LYS A 51 -13.65 -20.81 -24.11
CA LYS A 51 -13.84 -19.75 -23.10
C LYS A 51 -15.16 -18.97 -23.27
N ALA A 52 -15.85 -19.15 -24.40
CA ALA A 52 -17.14 -18.55 -24.68
C ALA A 52 -18.31 -19.45 -24.27
N ALA A 53 -18.06 -20.70 -23.84
CA ALA A 53 -19.10 -21.63 -23.47
C ALA A 53 -20.00 -21.08 -22.34
N ARG A 54 -21.29 -21.40 -22.42
CA ARG A 54 -22.29 -21.07 -21.39
C ARG A 54 -23.00 -22.36 -21.00
N PHE A 55 -23.39 -22.46 -19.74
CA PHE A 55 -23.98 -23.66 -19.18
C PHE A 55 -25.39 -23.34 -18.69
N GLN A 56 -26.35 -24.17 -19.09
CA GLN A 56 -27.75 -24.00 -18.72
C GLN A 56 -27.96 -24.24 -17.22
N PRO A 57 -28.94 -23.58 -16.57
CA PRO A 57 -29.24 -23.78 -15.15
C PRO A 57 -29.45 -25.24 -14.75
N SER A 58 -30.05 -26.06 -15.62
CA SER A 58 -30.24 -27.50 -15.41
C SER A 58 -28.92 -28.26 -15.28
N ALA A 59 -27.92 -27.93 -16.11
CA ALA A 59 -26.57 -28.50 -15.99
C ALA A 59 -25.89 -28.08 -14.68
N LEU A 60 -26.21 -26.89 -14.16
CA LEU A 60 -25.69 -26.41 -12.87
C LEU A 60 -26.36 -27.12 -11.68
N ALA A 61 -27.66 -27.40 -11.78
CA ALA A 61 -28.41 -28.12 -10.75
C ALA A 61 -27.96 -29.57 -10.57
N GLY A 62 -27.42 -30.19 -11.64
CA GLY A 62 -26.87 -31.55 -11.59
C GLY A 62 -25.51 -31.67 -10.90
N ILE A 63 -24.88 -30.57 -10.48
CA ILE A 63 -23.55 -30.60 -9.84
C ILE A 63 -23.69 -31.02 -8.37
N GLN A 64 -23.10 -32.15 -8.02
CA GLN A 64 -23.11 -32.74 -6.69
C GLN A 64 -21.75 -32.54 -5.96
N PRO A 65 -21.70 -32.68 -4.62
CA PRO A 65 -20.46 -32.62 -3.84
C PRO A 65 -19.31 -33.46 -4.37
N HIS A 66 -19.58 -34.72 -4.73
CA HIS A 66 -18.54 -35.65 -5.19
C HIS A 66 -17.92 -35.20 -6.52
N HIS A 67 -18.70 -34.64 -7.46
CA HIS A 67 -18.15 -34.04 -8.68
C HIS A 67 -17.10 -32.96 -8.38
N VAL A 68 -17.38 -32.11 -7.38
CA VAL A 68 -16.46 -31.04 -6.99
C VAL A 68 -15.27 -31.61 -6.23
N ALA A 69 -15.48 -32.52 -5.29
CA ALA A 69 -14.41 -33.14 -4.51
C ALA A 69 -13.42 -33.90 -5.40
N ASP A 70 -13.94 -34.73 -6.32
CA ASP A 70 -13.12 -35.50 -7.25
C ASP A 70 -12.38 -34.61 -8.23
N TYR A 71 -13.01 -33.52 -8.70
CA TYR A 71 -12.29 -32.51 -9.47
C TYR A 71 -11.13 -31.92 -8.67
N LEU A 72 -11.34 -31.53 -7.40
CA LEU A 72 -10.27 -30.97 -6.58
C LEU A 72 -9.16 -31.98 -6.29
N LYS A 73 -9.49 -33.27 -6.08
CA LYS A 73 -8.50 -34.36 -5.99
C LYS A 73 -7.69 -34.46 -7.27
N TRP A 74 -8.36 -34.54 -8.43
CA TRP A 74 -7.68 -34.56 -9.73
C TRP A 74 -6.79 -33.33 -9.94
N ARG A 75 -7.25 -32.15 -9.52
CA ARG A 75 -6.47 -30.91 -9.61
C ARG A 75 -5.21 -30.91 -8.74
N ALA A 76 -5.24 -31.60 -7.61
CA ALA A 76 -4.11 -31.69 -6.68
C ALA A 76 -3.18 -32.86 -6.98
N TYR A 77 -3.73 -34.05 -7.23
CA TYR A 77 -3.01 -35.31 -7.30
C TYR A 77 -2.93 -35.91 -8.72
N GLY A 78 -3.67 -35.36 -9.68
CA GLY A 78 -3.79 -35.93 -11.04
C GLY A 78 -4.74 -37.12 -11.15
N THR A 79 -5.27 -37.60 -10.02
CA THR A 79 -6.21 -38.72 -9.91
C THR A 79 -7.35 -38.38 -8.94
N THR A 80 -8.48 -39.08 -9.07
CA THR A 80 -9.61 -39.01 -8.13
C THR A 80 -9.51 -40.06 -7.02
N ASP A 81 -8.74 -41.11 -7.26
CA ASP A 81 -8.45 -42.18 -6.30
C ASP A 81 -7.25 -41.76 -5.44
N VAL A 82 -7.56 -41.16 -4.29
CA VAL A 82 -6.57 -40.58 -3.38
C VAL A 82 -6.81 -41.13 -2.00
N ASP A 83 -5.80 -41.75 -1.42
CA ASP A 83 -5.76 -42.08 0.00
C ASP A 83 -4.97 -41.00 0.74
N PHE A 84 -5.65 -40.16 1.50
CA PHE A 84 -4.98 -39.09 2.27
C PHE A 84 -4.05 -39.60 3.37
N LYS A 85 -4.11 -40.91 3.71
CA LYS A 85 -3.18 -41.55 4.64
C LYS A 85 -1.89 -41.99 3.95
N ASP A 86 -1.90 -42.16 2.63
CA ASP A 86 -0.70 -42.48 1.85
C ASP A 86 0.18 -41.21 1.74
N LEU A 87 1.35 -41.27 2.36
CA LEU A 87 2.28 -40.14 2.41
C LEU A 87 3.09 -39.98 1.12
N GLU A 88 3.10 -40.99 0.25
CA GLU A 88 3.75 -40.92 -1.07
C GLU A 88 2.90 -40.12 -2.07
N GLN A 89 1.58 -40.06 -1.85
CA GLN A 89 0.66 -39.25 -2.65
C GLN A 89 0.76 -37.77 -2.28
N ASN A 90 1.65 -37.07 -2.98
CA ASN A 90 1.95 -35.67 -2.72
C ASN A 90 1.19 -34.71 -3.64
N PRO A 91 0.51 -33.67 -3.11
CA PRO A 91 -0.24 -32.74 -3.95
C PRO A 91 0.70 -31.83 -4.74
N THR A 92 0.44 -31.76 -6.05
CA THR A 92 1.20 -30.99 -7.04
C THR A 92 0.74 -29.54 -7.19
N CYS A 93 -0.37 -29.16 -6.54
CA CYS A 93 -0.87 -27.79 -6.44
C CYS A 93 -1.11 -27.37 -4.99
N ARG A 94 -1.33 -26.07 -4.79
CA ARG A 94 -1.55 -25.50 -3.47
C ARG A 94 -3.03 -25.49 -3.11
N SER A 95 -3.36 -25.52 -1.82
CA SER A 95 -4.72 -25.35 -1.31
C SER A 95 -5.35 -24.04 -1.79
N SER A 96 -4.56 -22.97 -1.94
CA SER A 96 -5.03 -21.69 -2.49
C SER A 96 -5.49 -21.80 -3.94
N THR A 97 -4.92 -22.72 -4.73
CA THR A 97 -5.39 -23.04 -6.08
C THR A 97 -6.77 -23.70 -6.01
N LEU A 98 -6.93 -24.68 -5.12
CA LEU A 98 -8.20 -25.37 -4.92
C LEU A 98 -9.28 -24.43 -4.38
N GLU A 99 -8.95 -23.54 -3.44
CA GLU A 99 -9.87 -22.53 -2.92
C GLU A 99 -10.35 -21.58 -4.01
N GLN A 100 -9.47 -21.21 -4.96
CA GLN A 100 -9.83 -20.37 -6.09
C GLN A 100 -10.72 -21.11 -7.10
N ASP A 101 -10.40 -22.37 -7.41
CA ASP A 101 -11.25 -23.23 -8.25
C ASP A 101 -12.64 -23.41 -7.61
N LYS A 102 -12.67 -23.74 -6.31
CA LYS A 102 -13.88 -23.85 -5.49
C LYS A 102 -14.70 -22.55 -5.49
N LYS A 103 -14.06 -21.39 -5.31
CA LYS A 103 -14.72 -20.07 -5.34
C LYS A 103 -15.33 -19.77 -6.70
N ALA A 104 -14.63 -20.13 -7.78
CA ALA A 104 -15.12 -19.96 -9.14
C ALA A 104 -16.34 -20.85 -9.41
N ILE A 105 -16.30 -22.13 -9.01
CA ILE A 105 -17.46 -23.03 -9.14
C ILE A 105 -18.64 -22.49 -8.31
N SER A 106 -18.39 -22.12 -7.06
CA SER A 106 -19.39 -21.58 -6.13
C SER A 106 -20.10 -20.33 -6.66
N PHE A 107 -19.41 -19.50 -7.46
CA PHE A 107 -19.99 -18.30 -8.07
C PHE A 107 -21.16 -18.60 -9.00
N TYR A 108 -21.09 -19.74 -9.72
CA TYR A 108 -22.09 -20.19 -10.70
C TYR A 108 -23.18 -21.07 -10.08
N MET A 109 -23.05 -21.50 -8.82
CA MET A 109 -24.07 -22.35 -8.20
C MET A 109 -25.38 -21.57 -7.99
N PRO A 110 -26.55 -22.16 -8.34
CA PRO A 110 -27.84 -21.50 -8.18
C PRO A 110 -28.10 -21.08 -6.73
N ILE A 111 -27.86 -21.98 -5.77
CA ILE A 111 -28.05 -21.73 -4.34
C ILE A 111 -26.70 -21.42 -3.67
N LYS A 112 -26.15 -20.23 -3.91
CA LYS A 112 -24.81 -19.86 -3.42
C LYS A 112 -24.70 -19.79 -1.89
N GLY A 113 -25.75 -19.28 -1.23
CA GLY A 113 -25.76 -18.93 0.19
C GLY A 113 -25.83 -20.13 1.13
N ALA A 114 -26.62 -21.15 0.79
CA ALA A 114 -26.89 -22.28 1.65
C ALA A 114 -25.71 -23.26 1.74
N THR A 115 -25.44 -23.77 2.94
CA THR A 115 -24.58 -24.95 3.14
C THR A 115 -25.25 -26.17 2.52
N TRP A 116 -24.45 -27.13 2.06
CA TRP A 116 -24.99 -28.39 1.54
C TRP A 116 -25.61 -29.20 2.69
N ASN A 117 -26.86 -29.64 2.53
CA ASN A 117 -27.59 -30.40 3.56
C ASN A 117 -27.78 -31.89 3.23
N GLY A 118 -27.13 -32.38 2.18
CA GLY A 118 -27.25 -33.76 1.69
C GLY A 118 -28.08 -33.86 0.41
N THR A 119 -29.11 -33.02 0.25
CA THR A 119 -30.02 -33.06 -0.92
C THR A 119 -29.97 -31.79 -1.76
N SER A 120 -29.64 -30.65 -1.16
CA SER A 120 -29.66 -29.33 -1.78
C SER A 120 -28.65 -28.37 -1.16
N GLY A 121 -28.49 -27.20 -1.78
CA GLY A 121 -27.60 -26.13 -1.33
C GLY A 121 -26.38 -25.98 -2.24
N ASN A 122 -25.30 -25.41 -1.71
CA ASN A 122 -24.08 -25.20 -2.48
C ASN A 122 -23.14 -26.41 -2.36
N PRO A 123 -22.92 -27.22 -3.41
CA PRO A 123 -22.09 -28.43 -3.31
C PRO A 123 -20.64 -28.10 -2.93
N THR A 124 -20.16 -26.89 -3.26
CA THR A 124 -18.82 -26.43 -2.87
C THR A 124 -18.67 -26.21 -1.37
N LYS A 125 -19.76 -26.12 -0.59
CA LYS A 125 -19.70 -25.93 0.87
C LYS A 125 -19.81 -27.24 1.67
N SER A 126 -19.90 -28.37 0.99
CA SER A 126 -20.00 -29.70 1.62
C SER A 126 -18.70 -30.14 2.31
N ASP A 127 -18.82 -31.02 3.29
CA ASP A 127 -17.68 -31.57 4.03
C ASP A 127 -16.66 -32.29 3.14
N PRO A 128 -17.05 -33.16 2.18
CA PRO A 128 -16.08 -33.83 1.30
C PRO A 128 -15.23 -32.84 0.49
N VAL A 129 -15.82 -31.72 0.04
CA VAL A 129 -15.07 -30.68 -0.69
C VAL A 129 -14.12 -29.92 0.24
N ASN A 130 -14.55 -29.63 1.47
CA ASN A 130 -13.72 -28.97 2.48
C ASN A 130 -12.55 -29.86 2.93
N GLU A 131 -12.77 -31.16 3.04
CA GLU A 131 -11.78 -32.16 3.45
C GLU A 131 -10.61 -32.23 2.46
N VAL A 132 -10.86 -32.27 1.15
CA VAL A 132 -9.78 -32.24 0.14
C VAL A 132 -8.88 -31.01 0.33
N VAL A 133 -9.46 -29.83 0.55
CA VAL A 133 -8.70 -28.59 0.77
C VAL A 133 -7.91 -28.66 2.09
N LYS A 134 -8.51 -29.23 3.15
CA LYS A 134 -7.87 -29.40 4.46
C LYS A 134 -6.66 -30.34 4.38
N GLU A 135 -6.78 -31.47 3.70
CA GLU A 135 -5.67 -32.43 3.58
C GLU A 135 -4.53 -31.88 2.73
N VAL A 136 -4.83 -31.13 1.67
CA VAL A 136 -3.77 -30.42 0.92
C VAL A 136 -3.08 -29.37 1.79
N LYS A 137 -3.82 -28.60 2.63
CA LYS A 137 -3.19 -27.67 3.60
C LYS A 137 -2.27 -28.41 4.58
N LYS A 138 -2.70 -29.56 5.10
CA LYS A 138 -1.90 -30.38 6.00
C LYS A 138 -0.62 -30.87 5.32
N ALA A 139 -0.71 -31.40 4.09
CA ALA A 139 0.45 -31.80 3.31
C ALA A 139 1.42 -30.63 3.04
N GLU A 140 0.92 -29.43 2.75
CA GLU A 140 1.76 -28.23 2.62
C GLU A 140 2.52 -27.91 3.91
N THR A 141 1.86 -27.96 5.07
CA THR A 141 2.51 -27.70 6.37
C THR A 141 3.54 -28.76 6.76
N GLN A 142 3.39 -29.98 6.23
CA GLN A 142 4.32 -31.09 6.42
C GLN A 142 5.43 -31.14 5.36
N HIS A 143 5.58 -30.10 4.54
CA HIS A 143 6.56 -30.02 3.44
C HIS A 143 6.42 -31.09 2.35
N ARG A 144 5.26 -31.75 2.29
CA ARG A 144 4.90 -32.77 1.30
C ARG A 144 4.15 -32.20 0.10
N GLY A 145 3.56 -31.01 0.23
CA GLY A 145 2.88 -30.32 -0.87
C GLY A 145 3.80 -29.41 -1.71
N LYS A 146 3.21 -28.77 -2.73
CA LYS A 146 3.92 -27.79 -3.56
C LYS A 146 4.57 -26.68 -2.73
N LYS A 147 5.83 -26.33 -3.04
CA LYS A 147 6.58 -25.23 -2.40
C LYS A 147 5.81 -23.90 -2.45
N SER A 148 6.01 -23.05 -1.44
CA SER A 148 5.34 -21.76 -1.34
C SER A 148 5.94 -20.74 -2.30
N CYS A 149 5.08 -20.07 -3.04
CA CYS A 149 5.41 -18.86 -3.80
C CYS A 149 4.82 -17.61 -3.13
N ALA A 150 4.47 -17.68 -1.83
CA ALA A 150 3.97 -16.52 -1.10
C ALA A 150 5.05 -15.44 -1.07
N THR A 151 4.65 -14.20 -1.36
CA THR A 151 5.61 -13.10 -1.36
C THR A 151 6.07 -12.81 0.07
N ARG A 152 7.36 -12.64 0.32
CA ARG A 152 7.86 -12.12 1.60
C ARG A 152 7.71 -10.60 1.69
N ASP A 153 7.98 -10.01 2.84
CA ASP A 153 8.25 -8.59 2.98
C ASP A 153 9.55 -8.17 2.29
N LEU A 154 9.63 -6.88 1.95
CA LEU A 154 10.91 -6.24 1.64
C LEU A 154 11.70 -6.07 2.94
N THR A 155 13.02 -6.08 2.84
CA THR A 155 13.91 -5.50 3.85
C THR A 155 14.00 -3.99 3.68
N GLU A 156 14.55 -3.29 4.68
CA GLU A 156 14.83 -1.85 4.57
C GLU A 156 15.75 -1.55 3.37
N THR A 157 16.83 -2.32 3.21
CA THR A 157 17.78 -2.15 2.10
C THR A 157 17.10 -2.31 0.74
N GLU A 158 16.21 -3.30 0.60
CA GLU A 158 15.43 -3.47 -0.62
C GLU A 158 14.45 -2.32 -0.84
N TYR A 159 13.75 -1.85 0.20
CA TYR A 159 12.85 -0.70 0.08
C TYR A 159 13.58 0.55 -0.41
N ARG A 160 14.73 0.90 0.20
CA ARG A 160 15.57 2.02 -0.24
C ARG A 160 16.01 1.83 -1.68
N LYS A 161 16.41 0.61 -2.05
CA LYS A 161 16.78 0.31 -3.44
C LYS A 161 15.60 0.52 -4.38
N VAL A 162 14.36 0.16 -4.02
CA VAL A 162 13.18 0.50 -4.84
C VAL A 162 13.06 2.00 -5.03
N VAL A 163 13.15 2.77 -3.94
CA VAL A 163 13.03 4.24 -3.99
C VAL A 163 14.10 4.85 -4.90
N HIS A 164 15.35 4.41 -4.80
CA HIS A 164 16.45 4.94 -5.62
C HIS A 164 16.35 4.51 -7.09
N GLU A 165 15.92 3.28 -7.36
CA GLU A 165 15.64 2.81 -8.74
C GLU A 165 14.47 3.57 -9.39
N LEU A 166 13.51 4.06 -8.60
CA LEU A 166 12.45 4.93 -9.09
C LEU A 166 13.02 6.30 -9.48
N TYR A 167 13.91 6.87 -8.68
CA TYR A 167 14.55 8.15 -8.98
C TYR A 167 15.43 8.08 -10.23
N GLY A 168 16.26 7.05 -10.35
CA GLY A 168 17.17 6.86 -11.49
C GLY A 168 16.49 6.60 -12.84
N LYS A 169 15.16 6.40 -12.88
CA LYS A 169 14.40 6.28 -14.14
C LYS A 169 14.09 7.62 -14.81
N GLY A 170 14.16 8.73 -14.07
CA GLY A 170 14.10 10.09 -14.62
C GLY A 170 12.76 10.51 -15.24
N SER A 171 11.65 9.84 -14.93
CA SER A 171 10.32 10.22 -15.45
C SER A 171 9.37 10.64 -14.33
N PHE A 172 8.48 11.59 -14.59
CA PHE A 172 7.45 12.01 -13.63
C PHE A 172 6.69 10.81 -13.03
N GLU A 173 6.30 9.85 -13.89
CA GLU A 173 5.58 8.65 -13.51
C GLU A 173 6.35 7.77 -12.51
N SER A 174 7.68 7.68 -12.63
CA SER A 174 8.52 6.85 -11.77
C SER A 174 9.09 7.64 -10.58
N THR A 175 9.87 8.68 -10.86
CA THR A 175 10.62 9.51 -9.92
C THR A 175 9.70 10.24 -8.94
N ILE A 176 8.55 10.73 -9.38
CA ILE A 176 7.69 11.60 -8.57
C ILE A 176 6.42 10.85 -8.15
N ARG A 177 5.58 10.43 -9.11
CA ARG A 177 4.28 9.79 -8.83
C ARG A 177 4.43 8.46 -8.12
N THR A 178 5.16 7.50 -8.71
CA THR A 178 5.31 6.15 -8.11
C THR A 178 6.07 6.20 -6.79
N ALA A 179 7.09 7.07 -6.67
CA ALA A 179 7.80 7.28 -5.42
C ALA A 179 6.89 7.85 -4.32
N CYS A 180 6.05 8.85 -4.63
CA CYS A 180 5.05 9.37 -3.69
C CYS A 180 4.06 8.28 -3.28
N MET A 181 3.47 7.55 -4.24
CA MET A 181 2.55 6.45 -3.97
C MET A 181 3.18 5.39 -3.05
N LEU A 182 4.45 5.04 -3.26
CA LEU A 182 5.19 4.09 -2.43
C LEU A 182 5.35 4.58 -0.98
N LYS A 183 5.74 5.85 -0.80
CA LYS A 183 5.88 6.44 0.54
C LYS A 183 4.54 6.52 1.27
N GLN A 184 3.47 6.93 0.58
CA GLN A 184 2.11 6.90 1.14
C GLN A 184 1.69 5.45 1.47
N GLN A 185 2.04 4.49 0.61
CA GLN A 185 1.69 3.10 0.83
C GLN A 185 2.29 2.54 2.13
N VAL A 186 3.57 2.83 2.35
CA VAL A 186 4.28 2.44 3.57
C VAL A 186 3.74 3.18 4.78
N HIS A 187 3.65 4.50 4.71
CA HIS A 187 3.26 5.31 5.86
C HIS A 187 1.83 5.03 6.35
N LEU A 188 0.89 4.67 5.46
CA LEU A 188 -0.51 4.35 5.80
C LEU A 188 -0.82 2.85 5.95
N ILE A 189 0.18 1.97 5.78
CA ILE A 189 0.05 0.49 5.80
C ILE A 189 -1.06 -0.01 4.86
N THR A 190 -1.13 0.56 3.66
CA THR A 190 -2.20 0.33 2.68
C THR A 190 -1.85 -0.72 1.64
N ARG A 191 -2.88 -1.22 0.94
CA ARG A 191 -2.67 -1.98 -0.30
C ARG A 191 -2.50 -1.03 -1.49
N THR A 192 -1.95 -1.55 -2.59
CA THR A 192 -1.81 -0.76 -3.83
C THR A 192 -3.16 -0.30 -4.38
N ASP A 193 -4.22 -1.12 -4.23
CA ASP A 193 -5.56 -0.75 -4.67
C ASP A 193 -6.21 0.31 -3.79
N ASP A 194 -5.78 0.47 -2.54
CA ASP A 194 -6.27 1.50 -1.62
C ASP A 194 -5.62 2.85 -1.99
N ILE A 195 -4.29 2.90 -2.20
CA ILE A 195 -3.56 4.11 -2.62
C ILE A 195 -4.03 4.65 -3.98
N SER A 196 -4.29 3.78 -4.94
CA SER A 196 -4.79 4.20 -6.26
C SER A 196 -6.20 4.80 -6.25
N LYS A 197 -6.89 4.80 -5.10
CA LYS A 197 -8.21 5.41 -4.92
C LYS A 197 -8.18 6.69 -4.09
N LEU A 198 -7.01 7.11 -3.61
CA LEU A 198 -6.89 8.37 -2.91
C LEU A 198 -7.31 9.54 -3.81
N LYS A 199 -8.01 10.49 -3.21
CA LYS A 199 -8.47 11.73 -3.82
C LYS A 199 -7.76 12.93 -3.20
N TYR A 200 -7.88 14.09 -3.85
CA TYR A 200 -7.37 15.35 -3.27
C TYR A 200 -8.09 15.72 -1.97
N SER A 201 -9.40 15.47 -1.88
CA SER A 201 -10.23 15.68 -0.68
C SER A 201 -9.84 14.81 0.52
N ASP A 202 -9.08 13.74 0.29
CA ASP A 202 -8.73 12.79 1.35
C ASP A 202 -7.65 13.35 2.28
N TYR A 203 -6.92 14.38 1.84
CA TYR A 203 -5.89 15.07 2.62
C TYR A 203 -6.41 16.40 3.15
N LYS A 204 -6.13 16.67 4.42
CA LYS A 204 -6.48 17.92 5.11
C LYS A 204 -5.45 18.30 6.17
N PRO A 205 -5.39 19.57 6.62
CA PRO A 205 -4.63 19.95 7.80
C PRO A 205 -5.06 19.11 8.99
N HIS A 206 -4.11 18.70 9.83
CA HIS A 206 -4.48 18.08 11.09
C HIS A 206 -5.08 19.15 12.03
N PRO A 207 -6.25 18.94 12.63
CA PRO A 207 -6.95 19.99 13.41
C PRO A 207 -6.15 20.47 14.62
N ASP A 208 -5.40 19.58 15.27
CA ASP A 208 -4.64 19.90 16.49
C ASP A 208 -3.15 20.19 16.29
N PHE A 209 -2.58 19.86 15.11
CA PHE A 209 -1.13 19.86 14.90
C PHE A 209 -0.78 20.59 13.59
N PRO A 210 -0.32 21.85 13.64
CA PRO A 210 -0.13 22.71 12.47
C PRO A 210 1.03 22.29 11.55
N PHE A 211 1.77 21.25 11.92
CA PHE A 211 2.86 20.67 11.13
C PHE A 211 2.48 19.30 10.53
N ALA A 212 1.27 18.81 10.80
CA ALA A 212 0.81 17.50 10.38
C ALA A 212 -0.35 17.59 9.40
N LEU A 213 -0.50 16.56 8.57
CA LEU A 213 -1.71 16.36 7.76
C LEU A 213 -2.52 15.21 8.34
N SER A 214 -3.80 15.19 8.00
CA SER A 214 -4.69 14.07 8.18
C SER A 214 -5.06 13.50 6.81
N CYS A 215 -5.07 12.19 6.69
CA CYS A 215 -5.45 11.46 5.49
C CYS A 215 -6.58 10.47 5.79
N LYS A 216 -7.67 10.51 5.03
CA LYS A 216 -8.78 9.56 5.15
C LYS A 216 -8.77 8.55 3.99
N VAL A 217 -8.36 7.32 4.28
CA VAL A 217 -8.36 6.24 3.27
C VAL A 217 -9.74 5.57 3.20
N HIS A 218 -10.63 6.15 2.39
CA HIS A 218 -12.04 5.70 2.26
C HIS A 218 -12.22 4.28 1.73
N TRP A 219 -11.25 3.77 0.99
CA TRP A 219 -11.38 2.51 0.29
C TRP A 219 -10.47 1.44 0.88
N SER A 220 -11.08 0.37 1.37
CA SER A 220 -10.38 -0.89 1.62
C SER A 220 -11.33 -2.07 1.50
N LYS A 221 -10.81 -3.23 1.07
CA LYS A 221 -11.57 -4.50 1.06
C LYS A 221 -12.15 -4.88 2.43
N ASN A 222 -11.59 -4.27 3.48
CA ASN A 222 -11.90 -4.54 4.87
C ASN A 222 -12.77 -3.45 5.50
N ILE A 223 -13.28 -2.48 4.75
CA ILE A 223 -14.10 -1.41 5.30
C ILE A 223 -15.48 -1.51 4.66
N SER A 224 -16.52 -1.56 5.48
CA SER A 224 -17.92 -1.70 5.03
C SER A 224 -18.81 -0.54 5.47
N GLU A 225 -18.28 0.41 6.25
CA GLU A 225 -19.01 1.54 6.82
C GLU A 225 -18.01 2.68 7.12
N GLU A 226 -18.49 3.91 7.09
CA GLU A 226 -17.66 5.12 7.18
C GLU A 226 -16.83 5.18 8.47
N ARG A 227 -17.41 4.76 9.60
CA ARG A 227 -16.71 4.71 10.89
C ARG A 227 -15.43 3.86 10.84
N GLN A 228 -15.28 2.94 9.88
CA GLN A 228 -14.08 2.10 9.74
C GLN A 228 -12.95 2.80 8.94
N CYS A 229 -13.13 4.07 8.57
CA CYS A 229 -12.14 4.93 7.91
C CYS A 229 -11.75 6.12 8.80
N PRO A 230 -11.13 5.91 9.98
CA PRO A 230 -10.66 7.03 10.78
C PRO A 230 -9.61 7.83 10.02
N ASP A 231 -9.53 9.11 10.36
CA ASP A 231 -8.45 9.98 9.92
C ASP A 231 -7.10 9.46 10.43
N GLN A 232 -6.09 9.48 9.56
CA GLN A 232 -4.75 9.01 9.87
C GLN A 232 -3.75 10.15 9.77
N ILE A 233 -2.95 10.35 10.80
CA ILE A 233 -1.93 11.39 10.82
C ILE A 233 -0.80 11.05 9.86
N ILE A 234 -0.37 12.06 9.11
CA ILE A 234 0.83 12.09 8.28
C ILE A 234 1.82 13.06 8.93
N LEU A 235 3.01 12.55 9.22
CA LEU A 235 4.11 13.33 9.79
C LEU A 235 5.28 13.40 8.81
N GLY A 236 6.10 14.43 8.96
CA GLY A 236 7.42 14.44 8.32
C GLY A 236 8.31 13.35 8.89
N SER A 237 9.26 12.86 8.09
CA SER A 237 10.28 11.91 8.51
C SER A 237 11.66 12.53 8.34
N MET A 238 12.54 12.32 9.31
CA MET A 238 13.93 12.78 9.22
C MET A 238 14.60 12.18 7.96
N ASP A 239 14.42 10.88 7.78
CA ASP A 239 14.82 10.16 6.57
C ASP A 239 13.90 10.49 5.38
N THR A 240 14.49 11.02 4.32
CA THR A 240 13.74 11.49 3.14
C THR A 240 13.20 10.36 2.27
N ASP A 241 13.75 9.14 2.32
CA ASP A 241 13.25 7.98 1.57
C ASP A 241 11.93 7.45 2.18
N PHE A 242 11.67 7.77 3.45
CA PHE A 242 10.45 7.41 4.20
C PHE A 242 9.48 8.58 4.40
N CYS A 243 9.90 9.82 4.09
CA CYS A 243 9.08 11.01 4.31
C CYS A 243 7.89 11.10 3.34
N ALA A 244 6.73 10.65 3.79
CA ALA A 244 5.47 10.71 3.06
C ALA A 244 5.03 12.17 2.77
N MET A 245 5.16 13.06 3.75
CA MET A 245 4.82 14.48 3.61
C MET A 245 5.64 15.17 2.51
N LEU A 246 6.94 14.94 2.49
CA LEU A 246 7.84 15.50 1.47
C LEU A 246 7.57 14.91 0.08
N GLY A 247 7.30 13.61 0.00
CA GLY A 247 6.88 12.97 -1.24
C GLY A 247 5.58 13.55 -1.79
N LEU A 248 4.61 13.83 -0.91
CA LEU A 248 3.33 14.43 -1.27
C LEU A 248 3.49 15.86 -1.78
N ALA A 249 4.29 16.67 -1.09
CA ALA A 249 4.56 18.06 -1.47
C ALA A 249 5.17 18.16 -2.87
N ASN A 250 6.21 17.36 -3.15
CA ASN A 250 6.85 17.29 -4.46
C ASN A 250 5.88 16.79 -5.54
N TYR A 251 5.08 15.77 -5.22
CA TYR A 251 4.10 15.22 -6.16
C TYR A 251 3.01 16.24 -6.52
N MET A 252 2.35 16.84 -5.53
CA MET A 252 1.21 17.72 -5.78
C MET A 252 1.62 18.89 -6.67
N GLU A 253 2.68 19.62 -6.30
CA GLU A 253 3.11 20.80 -7.04
C GLU A 253 3.58 20.51 -8.48
N ALA A 254 4.22 19.35 -8.69
CA ALA A 254 4.64 18.89 -10.02
C ALA A 254 3.48 18.36 -10.86
N SER A 255 2.55 17.62 -10.25
CA SER A 255 1.51 16.87 -10.98
C SER A 255 0.59 17.75 -11.83
N PHE A 256 0.35 19.00 -11.40
CA PHE A 256 -0.47 19.95 -12.13
C PHE A 256 0.13 20.33 -13.50
N ASN A 257 1.45 20.22 -13.70
CA ASN A 257 2.08 20.40 -15.02
C ASN A 257 1.68 19.31 -16.03
N TYR A 258 1.21 18.16 -15.54
CA TYR A 258 0.88 16.99 -16.35
C TYR A 258 -0.63 16.79 -16.50
N GLY A 259 -1.44 17.82 -16.22
CA GLY A 259 -2.89 17.76 -16.33
C GLY A 259 -3.58 16.93 -15.24
N TYR A 260 -2.88 16.63 -14.13
CA TYR A 260 -3.52 16.06 -12.96
C TYR A 260 -4.36 17.13 -12.26
N GLY A 261 -5.50 16.73 -11.69
CA GLY A 261 -6.40 17.69 -11.02
C GLY A 261 -7.09 18.69 -11.96
N ALA A 262 -7.13 18.44 -13.28
CA ALA A 262 -7.55 19.35 -14.36
C ALA A 262 -9.01 19.87 -14.33
N ALA A 263 -9.67 19.92 -13.18
CA ALA A 263 -10.94 20.60 -12.99
C ALA A 263 -11.07 21.30 -11.63
N GLY A 264 -9.97 21.41 -10.84
CA GLY A 264 -10.02 22.00 -9.48
C GLY A 264 -10.98 21.27 -8.54
N ARG A 265 -11.35 20.01 -8.87
CA ARG A 265 -12.31 19.25 -8.08
C ARG A 265 -11.57 18.40 -7.07
N GLU A 266 -11.82 18.63 -5.80
CA GLU A 266 -11.24 17.84 -4.72
C GLU A 266 -11.61 16.36 -4.79
N ASP A 267 -12.74 16.02 -5.43
CA ASP A 267 -13.20 14.65 -5.61
C ASP A 267 -12.41 13.86 -6.68
N ALA A 268 -11.49 14.52 -7.39
CA ALA A 268 -10.63 13.90 -8.39
C ALA A 268 -9.61 12.95 -7.72
N PHE A 269 -9.27 11.87 -8.44
CA PHE A 269 -8.25 10.94 -7.96
C PHE A 269 -6.87 11.58 -7.98
N LEU A 270 -6.15 11.43 -6.87
CA LEU A 270 -4.87 12.09 -6.64
C LEU A 270 -3.82 11.65 -7.66
N PHE A 271 -3.72 10.34 -7.93
CA PHE A 271 -2.63 9.72 -8.70
C PHE A 271 -2.99 9.37 -10.14
N THR A 272 -3.95 10.04 -10.77
CA THR A 272 -4.26 9.84 -12.20
C THR A 272 -4.98 11.05 -12.80
N PRO A 273 -4.72 11.42 -14.08
CA PRO A 273 -5.49 12.44 -14.76
C PRO A 273 -6.82 11.89 -15.31
N GLU A 274 -6.96 10.55 -15.39
CA GLU A 274 -8.21 9.88 -15.76
C GLU A 274 -9.35 10.30 -14.81
N SER A 275 -10.48 10.67 -15.40
CA SER A 275 -11.64 11.17 -14.66
C SER A 275 -12.76 10.13 -14.54
N ASP A 276 -12.76 9.07 -15.36
CA ASP A 276 -13.75 8.00 -15.26
C ASP A 276 -13.62 7.26 -13.91
N PRO A 277 -14.63 7.32 -13.00
CA PRO A 277 -14.52 6.73 -11.67
C PRO A 277 -14.34 5.21 -11.63
N LYS A 278 -14.72 4.49 -12.69
CA LYS A 278 -14.57 3.03 -12.81
C LYS A 278 -13.22 2.64 -13.38
N LEU A 279 -12.61 3.48 -14.23
CA LEU A 279 -11.35 3.20 -14.90
C LEU A 279 -10.16 3.81 -14.15
N ALA A 280 -10.28 5.02 -13.62
CA ALA A 280 -9.20 5.77 -12.97
C ALA A 280 -8.43 4.94 -11.92
N PRO A 281 -9.08 4.37 -10.87
CA PRO A 281 -8.36 3.53 -9.91
C PRO A 281 -7.72 2.29 -10.50
N LYS A 282 -8.36 1.68 -11.51
CA LYS A 282 -7.88 0.43 -12.11
C LYS A 282 -6.62 0.68 -12.94
N HIS A 283 -6.65 1.71 -13.77
CA HIS A 283 -5.54 2.11 -14.61
C HIS A 283 -4.39 2.64 -13.74
N CYS A 284 -4.68 3.46 -12.72
CA CYS A 284 -3.70 3.91 -11.74
C CYS A 284 -2.99 2.73 -11.06
N ASN A 285 -3.74 1.77 -10.51
CA ASN A 285 -3.18 0.58 -9.86
C ASN A 285 -2.43 -0.34 -10.85
N ALA A 286 -2.85 -0.41 -12.11
CA ALA A 286 -2.13 -1.16 -13.13
C ALA A 286 -0.77 -0.50 -13.46
N ALA A 287 -0.77 0.81 -13.71
CA ALA A 287 0.45 1.59 -13.98
C ALA A 287 1.44 1.48 -12.81
N TYR A 288 0.98 1.72 -11.59
CA TYR A 288 1.79 1.63 -10.37
C TYR A 288 2.44 0.25 -10.22
N ARG A 289 1.66 -0.83 -10.35
CA ARG A 289 2.19 -2.21 -10.26
C ARG A 289 3.15 -2.56 -11.39
N ASN A 290 2.94 -2.03 -12.60
CA ASN A 290 3.82 -2.28 -13.74
C ASN A 290 5.19 -1.62 -13.54
N ILE A 291 5.23 -0.37 -13.04
CA ILE A 291 6.48 0.32 -12.73
C ILE A 291 7.22 -0.40 -11.60
N LEU A 292 6.53 -0.76 -10.51
CA LEU A 292 7.13 -1.54 -9.42
C LEU A 292 7.66 -2.90 -9.90
N LYS A 293 6.93 -3.59 -10.78
CA LYS A 293 7.39 -4.84 -11.38
C LYS A 293 8.65 -4.63 -12.21
N ALA A 294 8.72 -3.55 -12.98
CA ALA A 294 9.92 -3.22 -13.75
C ALA A 294 11.12 -2.92 -12.86
N VAL A 295 10.91 -2.30 -11.68
CA VAL A 295 11.96 -2.11 -10.67
C VAL A 295 12.37 -3.45 -10.04
N PHE A 296 11.42 -4.30 -9.65
CA PHE A 296 11.75 -5.61 -9.07
C PHE A 296 12.47 -6.57 -10.03
N LEU A 297 12.39 -6.30 -11.33
CA LEU A 297 13.10 -7.04 -12.38
C LEU A 297 14.35 -6.31 -12.87
N SER A 298 14.71 -5.14 -12.32
CA SER A 298 15.93 -4.43 -12.71
C SER A 298 17.15 -5.16 -12.17
N ALA A 299 18.23 -5.21 -12.96
CA ALA A 299 19.48 -5.84 -12.54
C ALA A 299 20.03 -5.25 -11.22
N PRO A 300 20.02 -3.92 -10.99
CA PRO A 300 20.48 -3.36 -9.73
C PRO A 300 19.63 -3.76 -8.52
N PHE A 301 18.31 -3.93 -8.68
CA PHE A 301 17.46 -4.40 -7.59
C PHE A 301 17.66 -5.90 -7.33
N LEU A 302 17.72 -6.72 -8.39
CA LEU A 302 17.94 -8.16 -8.28
C LEU A 302 19.28 -8.47 -7.59
N ALA A 303 20.32 -7.68 -7.82
CA ALA A 303 21.61 -7.84 -7.13
C ALA A 303 21.49 -7.79 -5.60
N VAL A 304 20.56 -7.00 -5.06
CA VAL A 304 20.28 -6.92 -3.63
C VAL A 304 19.28 -8.01 -3.20
N ALA A 305 18.22 -8.20 -3.98
CA ALA A 305 17.13 -9.10 -3.61
C ALA A 305 17.52 -10.59 -3.64
N LEU A 306 18.44 -10.99 -4.51
CA LEU A 306 18.90 -12.38 -4.64
C LEU A 306 19.69 -12.87 -3.41
N LEU A 307 20.14 -11.96 -2.54
CA LEU A 307 20.77 -12.32 -1.26
C LEU A 307 19.77 -12.93 -0.27
N ILE A 308 18.46 -12.77 -0.51
CA ILE A 308 17.40 -13.19 0.40
C ILE A 308 16.39 -14.06 -0.33
N ALA A 309 16.32 -15.33 0.08
CA ALA A 309 15.36 -16.29 -0.48
C ALA A 309 13.91 -15.81 -0.35
N GLY A 310 13.11 -16.06 -1.40
CA GLY A 310 11.68 -15.76 -1.40
C GLY A 310 11.24 -14.93 -2.59
N VAL A 311 9.92 -14.89 -2.82
CA VAL A 311 9.32 -14.14 -3.93
C VAL A 311 8.96 -12.73 -3.45
N LEU A 312 9.14 -11.74 -4.32
CA LEU A 312 8.69 -10.37 -4.09
C LEU A 312 7.51 -10.01 -5.00
N GLY A 313 6.69 -9.07 -4.54
CA GLY A 313 5.57 -8.54 -5.31
C GLY A 313 4.92 -7.34 -4.63
N SER A 314 3.82 -6.84 -5.17
CA SER A 314 3.16 -5.63 -4.63
C SER A 314 2.72 -5.76 -3.17
N HIS A 315 2.45 -6.99 -2.70
CA HIS A 315 2.15 -7.26 -1.30
C HIS A 315 3.36 -7.14 -0.36
N SER A 316 4.59 -7.27 -0.89
CA SER A 316 5.82 -7.14 -0.10
C SER A 316 5.99 -5.76 0.53
N ILE A 317 5.50 -4.72 -0.14
CA ILE A 317 5.55 -3.32 0.35
C ILE A 317 4.71 -3.16 1.61
N ARG A 318 3.45 -3.62 1.58
CA ARG A 318 2.57 -3.52 2.76
C ARG A 318 3.05 -4.40 3.90
N LYS A 319 3.60 -5.58 3.59
CA LYS A 319 4.20 -6.45 4.61
C LYS A 319 5.41 -5.78 5.25
N PHE A 320 6.29 -5.17 4.45
CA PHE A 320 7.42 -4.38 4.94
C PHE A 320 6.96 -3.27 5.89
N ALA A 321 5.96 -2.47 5.53
CA ALA A 321 5.45 -1.42 6.42
C ALA A 321 4.99 -1.97 7.79
N ALA A 322 4.24 -3.08 7.78
CA ALA A 322 3.81 -3.74 9.01
C ALA A 322 5.00 -4.31 9.81
N THR A 323 5.93 -5.02 9.15
CA THR A 323 7.13 -5.56 9.80
C THR A 323 8.01 -4.45 10.37
N LEU A 324 8.18 -3.35 9.65
CA LEU A 324 8.96 -2.19 10.06
C LEU A 324 8.39 -1.58 11.35
N ALA A 325 7.09 -1.30 11.37
CA ALA A 325 6.42 -0.77 12.56
C ALA A 325 6.56 -1.73 13.77
N ARG A 326 6.38 -3.04 13.55
CA ARG A 326 6.56 -4.08 14.58
C ARG A 326 7.99 -4.12 15.10
N GLY A 327 8.97 -4.07 14.20
CA GLY A 327 10.40 -4.05 14.52
C GLY A 327 10.82 -2.81 15.31
N MET A 328 10.10 -1.70 15.14
CA MET A 328 10.29 -0.46 15.90
C MET A 328 9.39 -0.36 17.15
N GLY A 329 8.76 -1.47 17.58
CA GLY A 329 8.07 -1.57 18.86
C GLY A 329 6.55 -1.33 18.85
N ALA A 330 5.91 -1.33 17.67
CA ALA A 330 4.45 -1.39 17.59
C ALA A 330 3.92 -2.81 17.89
N THR A 331 2.78 -2.89 18.55
CA THR A 331 2.06 -4.15 18.76
C THR A 331 1.33 -4.59 17.49
N ALA A 332 0.89 -5.86 17.44
CA ALA A 332 0.12 -6.36 16.30
C ALA A 332 -1.23 -5.64 16.19
N ASP A 333 -1.90 -5.44 17.33
CA ASP A 333 -3.18 -4.74 17.40
C ASP A 333 -3.04 -3.26 16.95
N GLU A 334 -1.97 -2.56 17.34
CA GLU A 334 -1.72 -1.18 16.87
C GLU A 334 -1.52 -1.11 15.35
N VAL A 335 -0.76 -2.05 14.78
CA VAL A 335 -0.54 -2.14 13.32
C VAL A 335 -1.84 -2.49 12.59
N ASP A 336 -2.67 -3.38 13.14
CA ASP A 336 -3.97 -3.74 12.57
C ASP A 336 -4.92 -2.53 12.57
N ILE A 337 -4.92 -1.72 13.64
CA ILE A 337 -5.68 -0.48 13.75
C ILE A 337 -5.24 0.51 12.67
N ARG A 338 -3.94 0.86 12.61
CA ARG A 338 -3.45 1.79 11.58
C ARG A 338 -3.66 1.24 10.17
N GLY A 339 -3.44 -0.05 9.96
CA GLY A 339 -3.64 -0.73 8.67
C GLY A 339 -5.11 -0.91 8.29
N ARG A 340 -6.05 -0.58 9.18
CA ARG A 340 -7.51 -0.72 9.02
C ARG A 340 -7.88 -2.15 8.64
N TRP A 341 -7.25 -3.13 9.29
CA TRP A 341 -7.53 -4.54 9.05
C TRP A 341 -8.67 -5.00 9.95
N LYS A 342 -9.71 -5.59 9.34
CA LYS A 342 -10.77 -6.18 10.14
C LYS A 342 -10.22 -7.34 10.95
N ALA A 343 -10.56 -7.34 12.22
CA ALA A 343 -10.62 -8.53 13.06
C ALA A 343 -11.87 -9.38 12.74
N ARG A 344 -12.33 -9.47 11.48
CA ARG A 344 -13.51 -10.30 11.12
C ARG A 344 -13.27 -11.79 11.40
N LEU A 345 -12.01 -12.18 11.61
CA LEU A 345 -11.58 -13.49 12.09
C LEU A 345 -11.38 -13.58 13.62
N SER A 346 -11.30 -12.47 14.35
CA SER A 346 -11.15 -12.50 15.81
C SER A 346 -12.49 -12.67 16.54
N GLY A 347 -13.61 -12.28 15.91
CA GLY A 347 -14.93 -12.29 16.56
C GLY A 347 -15.03 -11.33 17.75
N ARG A 348 -14.11 -10.35 17.88
CA ARG A 348 -14.13 -9.38 18.98
C ARG A 348 -15.32 -8.41 18.79
N VAL A 349 -16.42 -8.76 19.45
CA VAL A 349 -17.65 -7.95 19.52
C VAL A 349 -17.36 -6.51 19.96
N VAL A 350 -16.33 -6.31 20.79
CA VAL A 350 -15.94 -5.01 21.35
C VAL A 350 -15.57 -3.96 20.28
N ASP A 351 -15.04 -4.38 19.13
CA ASP A 351 -14.63 -3.48 18.05
C ASP A 351 -15.84 -2.77 17.40
N ALA A 352 -17.06 -3.25 17.64
CA ALA A 352 -18.29 -2.59 17.21
C ALA A 352 -18.74 -1.45 18.15
N TYR A 353 -18.18 -1.39 19.37
CA TYR A 353 -18.60 -0.46 20.44
C TYR A 353 -17.53 0.56 20.82
N ILE A 354 -16.25 0.29 20.53
CA ILE A 354 -15.16 1.23 20.79
C ILE A 354 -15.06 2.25 19.64
N SER A 355 -14.66 3.49 19.95
CA SER A 355 -14.39 4.51 18.94
C SER A 355 -13.37 3.99 17.92
N PRO A 356 -13.65 4.12 16.61
CA PRO A 356 -12.66 3.82 15.58
C PRO A 356 -11.52 4.85 15.56
N GLU A 357 -11.78 6.06 16.06
CA GLU A 357 -10.77 7.09 16.22
C GLU A 357 -9.92 6.74 17.43
N GLN A 358 -8.68 6.34 17.15
CA GLN A 358 -7.67 6.05 18.18
C GLN A 358 -6.41 6.87 17.87
N PRO A 359 -6.47 8.22 18.06
CA PRO A 359 -5.42 9.13 17.59
C PRO A 359 -4.04 8.81 18.16
N TRP A 360 -3.97 8.39 19.43
CA TRP A 360 -2.72 7.96 20.06
C TRP A 360 -2.10 6.75 19.35
N ILE A 361 -2.90 5.72 19.07
CA ILE A 361 -2.41 4.50 18.42
C ILE A 361 -1.99 4.81 16.99
N ASP A 362 -2.79 5.60 16.26
CA ASP A 362 -2.45 6.01 14.91
C ASP A 362 -1.14 6.82 14.87
N ALA A 363 -0.99 7.83 15.72
CA ALA A 363 0.20 8.66 15.81
C ALA A 363 1.43 7.88 16.25
N ARG A 364 1.30 6.95 17.20
CA ARG A 364 2.41 6.08 17.64
C ARG A 364 2.89 5.17 16.51
N VAL A 365 2.01 4.60 15.70
CA VAL A 365 2.43 3.78 14.56
C VAL A 365 2.98 4.67 13.43
N ALA A 366 2.41 5.86 13.20
CA ALA A 366 2.98 6.86 12.28
C ALA A 366 4.42 7.22 12.64
N GLU A 367 4.69 7.45 13.93
CA GLU A 367 6.02 7.68 14.51
C GLU A 367 7.02 6.61 14.06
N LYS A 368 6.64 5.33 14.18
CA LYS A 368 7.49 4.18 13.83
C LYS A 368 7.70 4.02 12.33
N LEU A 369 6.87 4.66 11.51
CA LEU A 369 7.02 4.68 10.07
C LEU A 369 7.78 5.92 9.58
N CYS A 370 8.02 6.90 10.46
CA CYS A 370 8.93 8.02 10.22
C CYS A 370 10.36 7.65 10.61
N MET A 371 11.06 6.99 9.68
CA MET A 371 12.45 6.57 9.88
C MET A 371 13.39 7.76 10.20
N GLY A 372 14.35 7.53 11.09
CA GLY A 372 15.20 8.58 11.67
C GLY A 372 14.55 9.23 12.88
N ALA A 373 13.37 9.83 12.68
CA ALA A 373 12.41 10.30 13.69
C ALA A 373 11.22 10.96 12.98
N PRO A 374 10.05 11.08 13.62
CA PRO A 374 9.04 12.04 13.19
C PRO A 374 9.58 13.47 13.33
N ILE A 375 9.27 14.33 12.36
CA ILE A 375 9.71 15.72 12.34
C ILE A 375 8.57 16.68 11.98
N ALA A 376 8.73 17.93 12.40
CA ALA A 376 8.07 19.09 11.81
C ALA A 376 9.06 19.84 10.91
N TYR A 377 8.61 20.33 9.77
CA TYR A 377 9.36 21.28 8.96
C TYR A 377 9.09 22.69 9.50
N LYS A 378 10.15 23.45 9.80
CA LYS A 378 10.04 24.81 10.32
C LYS A 378 11.01 25.75 9.63
N LEU A 379 10.68 27.04 9.58
CA LEU A 379 11.63 28.05 9.14
C LEU A 379 12.75 28.22 10.16
N HIS A 380 13.96 28.36 9.65
CA HIS A 380 15.11 28.80 10.42
C HIS A 380 14.82 30.20 11.00
N PRO A 381 15.24 30.53 12.23
CA PRO A 381 14.98 31.84 12.85
C PRO A 381 15.44 33.04 12.00
N ASP A 382 16.48 32.83 11.20
CA ASP A 382 17.04 33.86 10.31
C ASP A 382 16.36 33.94 8.94
N ALA A 383 15.50 32.98 8.58
CA ALA A 383 14.75 32.98 7.32
C ALA A 383 13.55 33.94 7.34
N LYS A 384 13.71 35.14 7.92
CA LYS A 384 12.63 36.11 8.21
C LYS A 384 11.90 36.63 6.97
N ARG A 385 12.54 36.55 5.80
CA ARG A 385 11.98 36.99 4.51
C ARG A 385 11.13 35.93 3.82
N VAL A 386 11.13 34.70 4.32
CA VAL A 386 10.26 33.62 3.83
C VAL A 386 8.90 33.76 4.53
N THR A 387 7.97 34.48 3.91
CA THR A 387 6.61 34.69 4.43
C THR A 387 5.63 33.64 3.89
N PRO A 388 4.44 33.45 4.52
CA PRO A 388 3.39 32.62 3.95
C PRO A 388 3.01 33.00 2.52
N ASP A 389 2.88 34.30 2.23
CA ASP A 389 2.58 34.79 0.87
C ASP A 389 3.68 34.42 -0.12
N TRP A 390 4.95 34.56 0.28
CA TRP A 390 6.09 34.16 -0.56
C TRP A 390 6.11 32.65 -0.83
N LEU A 391 5.77 31.84 0.18
CA LEU A 391 5.64 30.38 0.04
C LEU A 391 4.53 30.02 -0.95
N ILE A 392 3.39 30.69 -0.87
CA ILE A 392 2.28 30.50 -1.80
C ILE A 392 2.67 30.91 -3.21
N GLU A 393 3.28 32.09 -3.39
CA GLU A 393 3.60 32.65 -4.70
C GLU A 393 4.68 31.84 -5.43
N HIS A 394 5.71 31.37 -4.71
CA HIS A 394 6.91 30.82 -5.35
C HIS A 394 7.13 29.33 -5.10
N VAL A 395 6.67 28.79 -3.97
CA VAL A 395 6.93 27.40 -3.59
C VAL A 395 5.79 26.49 -4.02
N VAL A 396 4.55 26.82 -3.61
CA VAL A 396 3.36 26.00 -3.85
C VAL A 396 2.25 26.72 -4.65
N PRO A 397 2.55 27.52 -5.70
CA PRO A 397 1.52 28.31 -6.38
C PRO A 397 0.43 27.46 -7.02
N ARG A 398 0.77 26.27 -7.56
CA ARG A 398 -0.21 25.41 -8.21
C ARG A 398 -1.05 24.65 -7.20
N THR A 399 -0.40 24.14 -6.15
CA THR A 399 -1.11 23.48 -5.04
C THR A 399 -2.07 24.45 -4.37
N HIS A 400 -1.64 25.70 -4.13
CA HIS A 400 -2.51 26.74 -3.59
C HIS A 400 -3.67 27.05 -4.53
N ALA A 401 -3.42 27.29 -5.83
CA ALA A 401 -4.49 27.55 -6.79
C ALA A 401 -5.52 26.43 -6.89
N PHE A 402 -5.13 25.17 -6.65
CA PHE A 402 -6.06 24.03 -6.65
C PHE A 402 -6.95 24.00 -5.40
N TYR A 403 -6.40 24.35 -4.23
CA TYR A 403 -7.09 24.25 -2.94
C TYR A 403 -7.68 25.56 -2.43
N ASP A 404 -7.50 26.67 -3.16
CA ASP A 404 -7.97 28.00 -2.76
C ASP A 404 -9.48 27.99 -2.46
N GLY A 405 -9.84 28.53 -1.30
CA GLY A 405 -11.22 28.54 -0.82
C GLY A 405 -11.80 27.19 -0.40
N VAL A 406 -11.02 26.10 -0.41
CA VAL A 406 -11.51 24.75 -0.05
C VAL A 406 -10.78 24.14 1.14
N ASN A 407 -9.44 24.06 1.13
CA ASN A 407 -8.68 23.49 2.23
C ASN A 407 -7.23 24.00 2.34
N ASP A 408 -6.75 24.36 3.53
CA ASP A 408 -5.45 25.01 3.71
C ASP A 408 -4.26 24.02 3.89
N ILE A 409 -4.09 23.07 2.96
CA ILE A 409 -2.92 22.16 3.01
C ILE A 409 -1.66 22.76 2.39
N SER A 410 -1.78 23.84 1.62
CA SER A 410 -0.70 24.40 0.82
C SER A 410 0.49 24.82 1.68
N LEU A 411 0.24 25.54 2.77
CA LEU A 411 1.29 25.97 3.69
C LEU A 411 1.96 24.80 4.44
N HIS A 412 1.21 23.73 4.70
CA HIS A 412 1.75 22.50 5.31
C HIS A 412 2.73 21.77 4.37
N LEU A 413 2.53 21.87 3.06
CA LEU A 413 3.39 21.26 2.04
C LEU A 413 4.51 22.18 1.56
N ALA A 414 4.40 23.50 1.77
CA ALA A 414 5.36 24.48 1.29
C ALA A 414 6.75 24.31 1.92
N LEU A 415 6.86 24.19 3.24
CA LEU A 415 8.16 24.03 3.90
C LEU A 415 8.89 22.72 3.52
N PRO A 416 8.21 21.55 3.48
CA PRO A 416 8.83 20.35 2.91
C PRO A 416 9.36 20.57 1.49
N LEU A 417 8.57 21.20 0.62
CA LEU A 417 8.96 21.41 -0.78
C LEU A 417 10.14 22.38 -0.92
N LEU A 418 10.14 23.48 -0.17
CA LEU A 418 11.25 24.42 -0.08
C LEU A 418 12.52 23.73 0.40
N TRP A 419 12.42 22.90 1.45
CA TRP A 419 13.55 22.13 1.97
C TRP A 419 14.17 21.26 0.87
N ALA A 420 13.36 20.50 0.14
CA ALA A 420 13.85 19.63 -0.93
C ALA A 420 14.43 20.40 -2.13
N ALA A 421 13.85 21.54 -2.51
CA ALA A 421 14.35 22.33 -3.63
C ALA A 421 15.78 22.87 -3.39
N LEU A 422 16.13 23.10 -2.13
CA LEU A 422 17.41 23.65 -1.70
C LEU A 422 18.40 22.57 -1.23
N ASP A 423 17.99 21.31 -1.17
CA ASP A 423 18.85 20.19 -0.81
C ASP A 423 19.42 19.51 -2.07
N GLU A 424 20.74 19.37 -2.14
CA GLU A 424 21.45 18.78 -3.29
C GLU A 424 21.03 17.33 -3.55
N SER A 425 20.74 16.55 -2.49
CA SER A 425 20.33 15.15 -2.63
C SER A 425 18.99 14.96 -3.34
N TRP A 426 18.24 16.04 -3.53
CA TRP A 426 16.93 16.09 -4.18
C TRP A 426 16.97 16.60 -5.63
N GLU A 427 18.15 16.89 -6.19
CA GLU A 427 18.27 17.43 -7.56
C GLU A 427 17.60 16.53 -8.60
N GLU A 428 17.92 15.24 -8.60
CA GLU A 428 17.34 14.25 -9.51
C GLU A 428 15.97 13.71 -9.05
N ARG A 429 15.47 14.17 -7.89
CA ARG A 429 14.21 13.69 -7.28
C ARG A 429 13.03 14.62 -7.54
N MET A 430 13.29 15.83 -8.04
CA MET A 430 12.30 16.88 -8.28
C MET A 430 12.12 17.16 -9.76
N GLU A 431 10.98 17.75 -10.12
CA GLU A 431 10.79 18.28 -11.46
C GLU A 431 11.65 19.54 -11.65
N PRO A 432 12.51 19.63 -12.69
CA PRO A 432 13.39 20.79 -12.87
C PRO A 432 12.67 22.14 -12.87
N PRO A 433 11.51 22.32 -13.55
CA PRO A 433 10.79 23.59 -13.54
C PRO A 433 10.31 24.01 -12.14
N VAL A 434 9.98 23.06 -11.26
CA VAL A 434 9.56 23.35 -9.87
C VAL A 434 10.78 23.74 -9.04
N ARG A 435 11.87 22.98 -9.13
CA ARG A 435 13.10 23.22 -8.37
C ARG A 435 13.73 24.56 -8.72
N VAL A 436 13.92 24.85 -10.01
CA VAL A 436 14.55 26.10 -10.50
C VAL A 436 13.73 27.31 -10.07
N ARG A 437 12.41 27.27 -10.20
CA ARG A 437 11.53 28.37 -9.76
C ARG A 437 11.75 28.72 -8.28
N ILE A 438 11.81 27.70 -7.42
CA ILE A 438 12.00 27.88 -5.98
C ILE A 438 13.40 28.42 -5.67
N GLN A 439 14.43 27.87 -6.31
CA GLN A 439 15.82 28.29 -6.13
C GLN A 439 16.02 29.75 -6.54
N ASP A 440 15.55 30.13 -7.74
CA ASP A 440 15.65 31.49 -8.25
C ASP A 440 14.91 32.51 -7.38
N ALA A 441 13.73 32.13 -6.86
CA ALA A 441 12.97 32.98 -5.95
C ALA A 441 13.71 33.14 -4.61
N TYR A 442 14.25 32.05 -4.06
CA TYR A 442 14.92 32.07 -2.76
C TYR A 442 16.24 32.85 -2.82
N GLU A 443 16.97 32.74 -3.92
CA GLU A 443 18.22 33.48 -4.17
C GLU A 443 18.05 35.00 -4.00
N ARG A 444 16.86 35.53 -4.34
CA ARG A 444 16.55 36.96 -4.21
C ARG A 444 16.29 37.43 -2.78
N ILE A 445 16.02 36.50 -1.86
CA ILE A 445 15.62 36.82 -0.48
C ILE A 445 16.52 36.19 0.60
N LYS A 446 17.53 35.39 0.24
CA LYS A 446 18.35 34.61 1.19
C LYS A 446 19.31 35.41 2.08
N ALA A 447 19.25 36.73 2.05
CA ALA A 447 20.26 37.64 2.63
C ALA A 447 20.61 37.37 4.10
N ASP A 448 19.67 36.83 4.88
CA ASP A 448 19.79 36.69 6.33
C ASP A 448 20.14 35.25 6.78
N VAL A 449 20.05 34.24 5.90
CA VAL A 449 20.38 32.84 6.24
C VAL A 449 21.85 32.55 5.91
N PRO A 450 22.63 31.89 6.81
CA PRO A 450 24.02 31.56 6.52
C PRO A 450 24.20 30.77 5.22
N VAL A 451 25.30 31.05 4.50
CA VAL A 451 25.63 30.37 3.24
C VAL A 451 25.71 28.86 3.47
N GLY A 452 25.05 28.08 2.61
CA GLY A 452 25.01 26.62 2.70
C GLY A 452 24.03 26.06 3.73
N VAL A 453 23.29 26.91 4.46
CA VAL A 453 22.25 26.47 5.39
C VAL A 453 20.89 26.50 4.69
N ASN A 454 20.14 25.40 4.82
CA ASN A 454 18.76 25.35 4.34
C ASN A 454 17.87 26.24 5.22
N PRO A 455 17.04 27.15 4.65
CA PRO A 455 16.12 28.00 5.41
C PRO A 455 15.03 27.22 6.14
N VAL A 456 14.87 25.93 5.84
CA VAL A 456 13.94 25.03 6.52
C VAL A 456 14.73 24.04 7.36
N VAL A 457 14.40 23.95 8.64
CA VAL A 457 14.95 22.98 9.58
C VAL A 457 13.96 21.84 9.83
N LYS A 458 14.51 20.63 10.01
CA LYS A 458 13.76 19.44 10.42
C LYS A 458 13.82 19.33 11.94
N VAL A 459 12.71 19.61 12.61
CA VAL A 459 12.65 19.60 14.08
C VAL A 459 12.06 18.27 14.56
N PRO A 460 12.82 17.43 15.31
CA PRO A 460 12.31 16.16 15.82
C PRO A 460 11.11 16.34 16.76
N LEU A 461 10.20 15.38 16.73
CA LEU A 461 8.98 15.37 17.52
C LEU A 461 8.96 14.23 18.53
N SER A 462 8.40 14.49 19.72
CA SER A 462 8.09 13.51 20.75
C SER A 462 6.57 13.29 20.78
N ILE A 463 6.15 12.03 20.63
CA ILE A 463 4.74 11.62 20.61
C ILE A 463 4.42 10.86 21.90
N TRP A 464 3.45 11.33 22.67
CA TRP A 464 3.05 10.71 23.93
C TRP A 464 1.55 10.92 24.20
N THR A 465 1.00 10.19 25.16
CA THR A 465 -0.39 10.35 25.59
C THR A 465 -0.47 10.68 27.07
N HIS A 466 -1.43 11.52 27.44
CA HIS A 466 -1.75 11.83 28.83
C HIS A 466 -3.24 12.11 29.00
N ASN A 467 -3.85 11.47 29.99
CA ASN A 467 -5.29 11.52 30.26
C ASN A 467 -6.13 11.36 28.97
N THR A 468 -5.79 10.37 28.14
CA THR A 468 -6.41 10.07 26.83
C THR A 468 -6.16 11.05 25.70
N LYS A 469 -5.49 12.18 25.96
CA LYS A 469 -5.14 13.16 24.92
C LYS A 469 -3.81 12.81 24.26
N LEU A 470 -3.75 12.95 22.94
CA LEU A 470 -2.51 12.86 22.16
C LEU A 470 -1.74 14.17 22.30
N HIS A 471 -0.44 14.06 22.55
CA HIS A 471 0.49 15.18 22.58
C HIS A 471 1.64 14.90 21.61
N ILE A 472 1.91 15.86 20.73
CA ILE A 472 3.04 15.85 19.82
C ILE A 472 3.78 17.17 19.99
N ASN A 473 4.98 17.11 20.58
CA ASN A 473 5.76 18.29 20.91
C ASN A 473 7.12 18.21 20.25
N GLU A 474 7.69 19.38 19.94
CA GLU A 474 9.08 19.47 19.51
C GLU A 474 10.03 19.04 20.61
N ILE A 475 11.11 18.42 20.18
CA ILE A 475 12.23 18.07 21.04
C ILE A 475 13.26 19.18 20.91
N GLU A 476 13.43 19.94 21.99
CA GLU A 476 14.48 20.95 22.08
C GLU A 476 15.87 20.27 22.00
N PRO A 477 16.84 20.86 21.30
CA PRO A 477 18.22 20.41 21.38
C PRO A 477 18.68 20.50 22.84
N MET A 478 19.22 19.43 23.41
CA MET A 478 19.89 19.55 24.71
C MET A 478 21.08 20.49 24.55
N ASP A 479 21.06 21.60 25.26
CA ASP A 479 22.20 22.48 25.40
C ASP A 479 23.35 21.65 26.00
N THR A 480 24.49 21.58 25.33
CA THR A 480 25.69 20.89 25.84
C THR A 480 26.46 21.75 26.85
N GLY A 481 25.76 22.73 27.46
CA GLY A 481 26.28 23.66 28.45
C GLY A 481 26.05 23.17 29.88
N GLY A 482 27.15 22.77 30.54
CA GLY A 482 27.43 22.91 31.96
C GLY A 482 26.29 22.73 32.97
N GLY A 483 26.34 21.63 33.72
CA GLY A 483 25.59 21.46 34.95
C GLY A 483 25.84 22.63 35.93
N GLY A 484 24.82 23.45 36.11
CA GLY A 484 24.76 24.53 37.09
C GLY A 484 23.36 24.60 37.68
N GLY A 485 22.94 23.55 38.38
CA GLY A 485 21.66 23.52 39.06
C GLY A 485 21.69 24.38 40.33
N THR A 486 21.22 25.63 40.24
CA THR A 486 20.82 26.39 41.42
C THR A 486 19.40 25.98 41.82
N ALA A 487 19.31 25.21 42.91
CA ALA A 487 18.05 24.85 43.53
C ALA A 487 17.44 26.05 44.28
N GLY A 488 16.41 26.66 43.70
CA GLY A 488 15.51 27.60 44.39
C GLY A 488 14.18 26.92 44.66
N GLY A 489 13.98 26.45 45.89
CA GLY A 489 12.72 25.87 46.33
C GLY A 489 11.66 26.93 46.60
N THR A 490 10.43 26.71 46.14
CA THR A 490 9.24 27.27 46.79
C THR A 490 8.09 26.28 46.70
N THR A 491 7.61 25.91 47.87
CA THR A 491 6.54 24.97 48.20
C THR A 491 5.15 25.49 47.83
N GLY A 492 4.30 24.62 47.27
CA GLY A 492 2.85 24.86 47.22
C GLY A 492 2.04 23.86 46.38
N THR A 493 1.12 23.12 47.04
CA THR A 493 -0.01 22.28 46.54
C THR A 493 0.27 20.89 45.92
N THR A 494 0.02 19.87 46.74
CA THR A 494 0.39 18.44 46.62
C THR A 494 -0.61 17.53 45.87
N GLY A 495 -1.56 18.07 45.12
CA GLY A 495 -2.51 17.26 44.31
C GLY A 495 -2.25 17.27 42.80
N GLN A 496 -1.83 18.42 42.26
CA GLN A 496 -1.58 18.60 40.81
C GLN A 496 -0.09 18.46 40.43
N ALA A 497 0.81 18.57 41.41
CA ALA A 497 2.26 18.48 41.22
C ALA A 497 2.68 17.06 40.78
N SER A 498 2.10 16.02 41.38
CA SER A 498 2.44 14.61 41.10
C SER A 498 2.08 14.19 39.67
N THR A 499 0.93 14.63 39.18
CA THR A 499 0.45 14.34 37.81
C THR A 499 1.28 15.07 36.75
N ARG A 500 1.67 16.32 37.01
CA ARG A 500 2.63 17.07 36.17
C ARG A 500 4.02 16.42 36.20
N GLN A 501 4.44 15.88 37.33
CA GLN A 501 5.74 15.24 37.48
C GLN A 501 5.83 13.93 36.67
N VAL A 502 4.77 13.11 36.67
CA VAL A 502 4.70 11.89 35.83
C VAL A 502 4.63 12.25 34.34
N ALA A 503 3.83 13.24 33.95
CA ALA A 503 3.78 13.71 32.55
C ALA A 503 5.14 14.27 32.10
N ASN A 504 5.84 15.00 32.97
CA ASN A 504 7.18 15.53 32.71
C ASN A 504 8.23 14.42 32.61
N GLN A 505 8.15 13.39 33.47
CA GLN A 505 9.02 12.22 33.39
C GLN A 505 8.78 11.41 32.11
N SER A 506 7.52 11.13 31.75
CA SER A 506 7.20 10.48 30.48
C SER A 506 7.68 11.29 29.28
N ARG A 507 7.49 12.63 29.30
CA ARG A 507 8.02 13.53 28.26
C ARG A 507 9.53 13.46 28.16
N GLN A 508 10.25 13.51 29.29
CA GLN A 508 11.72 13.43 29.31
C GLN A 508 12.22 12.08 28.81
N VAL A 509 11.59 10.98 29.21
CA VAL A 509 11.96 9.63 28.75
C VAL A 509 11.73 9.48 27.24
N THR A 510 10.57 9.88 26.72
CA THR A 510 10.29 9.81 25.27
C THR A 510 11.23 10.72 24.49
N ALA A 511 11.44 11.96 24.93
CA ALA A 511 12.35 12.90 24.27
C ALA A 511 13.79 12.37 24.25
N MET A 512 14.29 11.82 25.36
CA MET A 512 15.62 11.19 25.40
C MET A 512 15.70 9.97 24.50
N GLN A 513 14.69 9.10 24.48
CA GLN A 513 14.64 7.93 23.60
C GLN A 513 14.64 8.34 22.13
N THR A 514 13.83 9.33 21.74
CA THR A 514 13.80 9.85 20.38
C THR A 514 15.12 10.55 20.03
N GLN A 515 15.72 11.35 20.90
CA GLN A 515 17.04 11.97 20.64
C GLN A 515 18.15 10.92 20.49
N GLN A 516 18.17 9.91 21.36
CA GLN A 516 19.12 8.81 21.25
C GLN A 516 18.89 8.03 19.95
N GLN A 517 17.63 7.81 19.58
CA GLN A 517 17.26 7.18 18.31
C GLN A 517 17.68 8.03 17.11
N VAL A 518 17.51 9.36 17.12
CA VAL A 518 17.97 10.26 16.05
C VAL A 518 19.48 10.15 15.88
N ARG A 519 20.26 10.29 16.97
CA ARG A 519 21.73 10.16 16.91
C ARG A 519 22.17 8.80 16.39
N THR A 520 21.58 7.74 16.93
CA THR A 520 21.89 6.36 16.51
C THR A 520 21.50 6.14 15.04
N ASN A 521 20.37 6.68 14.60
CA ASN A 521 19.90 6.54 13.22
C ASN A 521 20.76 7.33 12.24
N GLU A 522 21.22 8.54 12.60
CA GLU A 522 22.19 9.29 11.79
C GLU A 522 23.47 8.48 11.61
N GLU A 523 24.02 7.90 12.68
CA GLU A 523 25.19 7.02 12.62
C GLU A 523 24.96 5.75 11.78
N ILE A 524 23.79 5.12 11.91
CA ILE A 524 23.41 3.92 11.13
C ILE A 524 23.25 4.28 9.65
N LEU A 525 22.57 5.38 9.32
CA LEU A 525 22.39 5.84 7.94
C LEU A 525 23.74 6.10 7.27
N THR A 526 24.66 6.78 7.95
CA THR A 526 26.02 7.00 7.45
C THR A 526 26.74 5.66 7.19
N ARG A 527 26.60 4.68 8.10
CA ARG A 527 27.18 3.34 7.91
C ARG A 527 26.54 2.56 6.77
N ILE A 528 25.22 2.62 6.61
CA ILE A 528 24.49 1.93 5.52
C ILE A 528 24.89 2.52 4.18
N ILE A 529 24.98 3.86 4.06
CA ILE A 529 25.43 4.52 2.83
C ILE A 529 26.87 4.10 2.50
N ALA A 530 27.76 4.07 3.49
CA ALA A 530 29.14 3.61 3.30
C ALA A 530 29.22 2.14 2.85
N GLN A 531 28.43 1.25 3.48
CA GLN A 531 28.34 -0.16 3.10
C GLN A 531 27.74 -0.35 1.71
N HIS A 532 26.72 0.42 1.34
CA HIS A 532 26.12 0.39 0.01
C HIS A 532 27.17 0.77 -1.05
N ASN A 533 27.93 1.84 -0.81
CA ASN A 533 28.97 2.28 -1.73
C ASN A 533 30.10 1.25 -1.86
N GLN A 534 30.52 0.61 -0.76
CA GLN A 534 31.47 -0.52 -0.80
C GLN A 534 30.91 -1.71 -1.59
N LEU A 535 29.64 -2.05 -1.41
CA LEU A 535 28.99 -3.14 -2.13
C LEU A 535 28.92 -2.85 -3.64
N GLN A 536 28.60 -1.61 -4.03
CA GLN A 536 28.61 -1.18 -5.43
C GLN A 536 30.01 -1.29 -6.05
N GLN A 537 31.06 -0.90 -5.33
CA GLN A 537 32.45 -1.05 -5.78
C GLN A 537 32.83 -2.53 -5.94
N LEU A 538 32.44 -3.39 -5.00
CA LEU A 538 32.69 -4.83 -5.07
C LEU A 538 31.93 -5.51 -6.22
N ILE A 539 30.69 -5.09 -6.48
CA ILE A 539 29.89 -5.57 -7.61
C ILE A 539 30.53 -5.16 -8.93
N ALA A 540 30.97 -3.89 -9.05
CA ALA A 540 31.68 -3.39 -10.23
C ALA A 540 33.01 -4.11 -10.48
N GLN A 541 33.69 -4.58 -9.41
CA GLN A 541 34.93 -5.35 -9.52
C GLN A 541 34.71 -6.83 -9.86
N LYS A 542 33.61 -7.45 -9.40
CA LYS A 542 33.37 -8.90 -9.56
C LYS A 542 32.50 -9.27 -10.76
N VAL A 543 31.65 -8.37 -11.25
CA VAL A 543 30.78 -8.62 -12.40
C VAL A 543 31.41 -7.96 -13.63
N GLY A 544 32.35 -8.66 -14.26
CA GLY A 544 32.80 -8.28 -15.59
C GLY A 544 31.63 -8.30 -16.59
N PRO A 545 31.68 -7.49 -17.68
CA PRO A 545 30.58 -7.33 -18.64
C PRO A 545 30.08 -8.62 -19.31
N ALA A 546 30.79 -9.74 -19.13
CA ALA A 546 30.44 -11.05 -19.68
C ALA A 546 29.35 -11.81 -18.90
N THR A 547 29.14 -11.57 -17.60
CA THR A 547 28.23 -12.40 -16.79
C THR A 547 26.75 -12.05 -16.98
N VAL A 548 26.44 -10.86 -17.52
CA VAL A 548 25.06 -10.43 -17.81
C VAL A 548 24.44 -11.18 -18.99
N ARG A 549 25.24 -11.89 -19.81
CA ARG A 549 24.77 -12.54 -21.04
C ARG A 549 24.29 -13.98 -20.89
N LEU A 550 24.39 -14.59 -19.70
CA LEU A 550 24.04 -16.00 -19.48
C LEU A 550 22.76 -16.25 -18.65
N LEU A 551 22.04 -15.19 -18.26
CA LEU A 551 20.84 -15.27 -17.41
C LEU A 551 19.65 -14.41 -17.90
N LEU A 552 19.66 -14.04 -19.19
CA LEU A 552 18.45 -13.71 -19.97
C LEU A 552 18.02 -14.97 -20.73
#